data_AF-A0AA37S8S4-F1
#
_entry.id   AF-A0AA37S8S4-F1
#
_cell.length_a   1.000
_cell.length_b   1.000
_cell.length_c   1.000
_cell.angle_alpha   90.00
_cell.angle_beta   90.00
_cell.angle_gamma   90.00
#
_symmetry.space_group_name_H-M   'P 1'
#
loop_
_entity.id
_entity.type
_entity.pdbx_description
1 polymer ?
#
loop_
_entity_poly.entity_id
_entity_poly.type
_entity_poly.pdbx_seq_one_letter_code
_entity_poly.pdbx_strand_id
1 'polypeptide(L)'
;MEYVLIVAAVYNLIGAFTMWFQPVPESTSDASMPFDYMQYRIFTGGTAFVFALIYLYVFYVPASAVPLLVFGIALKLWSFIASLISFKKYSFPKEEFLKVGVGNLVFAILFVLYLVTSTDIISQ
;
A
#
# COMPACT_ATOMS: atom_id res chain seq x y z
N MET A 1 19.32 5.08 -0.15
CA MET A 1 18.29 4.08 0.22
C MET A 1 17.11 4.72 0.94
N GLU A 2 17.32 5.65 1.87
CA GLU A 2 16.26 6.28 2.69
C GLU A 2 15.11 6.92 1.92
N TYR A 3 15.38 7.56 0.77
CA TYR A 3 14.34 8.15 -0.10
C TYR A 3 13.29 7.16 -0.59
N VAL A 4 13.55 5.85 -0.50
CA VAL A 4 12.54 4.82 -0.81
C VAL A 4 11.29 4.94 0.07
N LEU A 5 11.45 5.42 1.31
CA LEU A 5 10.35 5.66 2.24
C LEU A 5 9.46 6.82 1.77
N ILE A 6 10.07 7.89 1.24
CA ILE A 6 9.34 9.02 0.66
C ILE A 6 8.57 8.57 -0.58
N VAL A 7 9.22 7.85 -1.49
CA VAL A 7 8.58 7.37 -2.72
C VAL A 7 7.42 6.41 -2.37
N ALA A 8 7.61 5.53 -1.40
CA ALA A 8 6.55 4.64 -0.92
C ALA A 8 5.40 5.40 -0.24
N ALA A 9 5.70 6.47 0.51
CA ALA A 9 4.69 7.33 1.12
C ALA A 9 3.83 8.01 0.05
N VAL A 10 4.46 8.60 -0.96
CA VAL A 10 3.75 9.22 -2.10
C VAL A 10 2.88 8.19 -2.82
N TYR A 11 3.44 7.01 -3.12
CA TYR A 11 2.69 5.92 -3.74
C TYR A 11 1.44 5.53 -2.93
N ASN A 12 1.58 5.39 -1.61
CA ASN A 12 0.47 5.07 -0.72
C ASN A 12 -0.55 6.22 -0.61
N LEU A 13 -0.14 7.48 -0.60
CA LEU A 13 -1.04 8.64 -0.60
C LEU A 13 -1.86 8.71 -1.88
N ILE A 14 -1.23 8.51 -3.03
CA ILE A 14 -1.93 8.43 -4.32
C ILE A 14 -2.97 7.31 -4.27
N GLY A 15 -2.61 6.14 -3.74
CA GLY A 15 -3.55 5.03 -3.54
C GLY A 15 -4.73 5.39 -2.62
N ALA A 16 -4.45 6.03 -1.48
CA ALA A 16 -5.48 6.45 -0.51
C ALA A 16 -6.47 7.45 -1.13
N PHE A 17 -5.96 8.50 -1.77
CA PHE A 17 -6.79 9.53 -2.38
C PHE A 17 -7.56 9.01 -3.59
N THR A 18 -6.97 8.11 -4.39
CA THR A 18 -7.70 7.42 -5.45
C THR A 18 -8.87 6.64 -4.84
N MET A 19 -8.63 5.86 -3.77
CA MET A 19 -9.68 5.06 -3.14
C MET A 19 -10.82 5.90 -2.56
N TRP A 20 -10.53 7.09 -2.02
CA TRP A 20 -11.56 7.96 -1.45
C TRP A 20 -12.30 8.82 -2.46
N PHE A 21 -11.62 9.33 -3.49
CA PHE A 21 -12.17 10.34 -4.40
C PHE A 21 -12.54 9.81 -5.79
N GLN A 22 -12.17 8.57 -6.14
CA GLN A 22 -12.58 8.01 -7.42
C GLN A 22 -14.11 7.89 -7.49
N PRO A 23 -14.75 8.38 -8.55
CA PRO A 23 -16.19 8.24 -8.74
C PRO A 23 -16.54 6.76 -8.85
N VAL A 24 -17.62 6.36 -8.18
CA VAL A 24 -18.12 4.98 -8.31
C VAL A 24 -18.71 4.83 -9.71
N PRO A 25 -18.40 3.75 -10.43
CA PRO A 25 -19.05 3.47 -11.70
C PRO A 25 -20.56 3.48 -11.49
N GLU A 26 -21.28 4.33 -12.23
CA GLU A 26 -22.74 4.35 -12.21
C GLU A 26 -23.25 3.00 -12.71
N SER A 27 -23.48 2.05 -11.80
CA SER A 27 -24.32 0.91 -12.08
C SER A 27 -25.76 1.45 -12.10
N THR A 28 -26.26 1.68 -13.32
CA THR A 28 -27.68 1.82 -13.70
C THR A 28 -28.70 1.84 -12.55
N SER A 29 -29.35 3.00 -12.40
CA SER A 29 -30.56 3.29 -11.59
C SER A 29 -30.47 3.08 -10.07
N ASP A 30 -30.56 4.20 -9.33
CA ASP A 30 -31.09 4.37 -7.96
C ASP A 30 -30.53 3.53 -6.78
N ALA A 31 -29.55 2.66 -6.99
CA ALA A 31 -28.91 1.97 -5.87
C ALA A 31 -27.83 2.87 -5.23
N SER A 32 -28.17 3.52 -4.11
CA SER A 32 -27.18 4.10 -3.20
C SER A 32 -26.05 3.10 -2.95
N MET A 33 -24.80 3.58 -2.94
CA MET A 33 -23.61 2.74 -2.73
C MET A 33 -23.80 1.78 -1.55
N PRO A 34 -23.56 0.46 -1.71
CA PRO A 34 -23.67 -0.48 -0.61
C PRO A 34 -22.80 -0.03 0.57
N PHE A 35 -23.36 0.02 1.79
CA PHE A 35 -22.65 0.51 2.98
C PHE A 35 -21.33 -0.25 3.22
N ASP A 36 -21.33 -1.56 2.97
CA ASP A 36 -20.14 -2.41 3.10
C ASP A 36 -19.02 -2.01 2.12
N TYR A 37 -19.40 -1.59 0.90
CA TYR A 37 -18.43 -1.12 -0.08
C TYR A 37 -17.84 0.23 0.32
N MET A 38 -18.65 1.15 0.85
CA MET A 38 -18.15 2.43 1.37
C MET A 38 -17.22 2.23 2.57
N GLN A 39 -17.59 1.37 3.52
CA GLN A 39 -16.74 1.01 4.66
C GLN A 39 -15.41 0.42 4.18
N TYR A 40 -15.44 -0.50 3.22
CA TYR A 40 -14.24 -1.08 2.62
C TYR A 40 -13.33 -0.03 1.97
N ARG A 41 -13.89 0.94 1.24
CA ARG A 41 -13.13 2.05 0.64
C ARG A 41 -12.47 2.93 1.69
N ILE A 42 -13.22 3.34 2.71
CA ILE A 42 -12.71 4.19 3.79
C ILE A 42 -11.58 3.46 4.52
N PHE A 43 -11.79 2.19 4.87
CA PHE A 43 -10.80 1.38 5.59
C PHE A 43 -9.53 1.13 4.76
N THR A 44 -9.68 0.76 3.49
CA THR A 44 -8.55 0.46 2.61
C THR A 44 -7.75 1.72 2.29
N GLY A 45 -8.43 2.83 1.97
CA GLY A 45 -7.81 4.13 1.77
C GLY A 45 -7.12 4.65 3.04
N GLY A 46 -7.77 4.49 4.20
CA GLY A 46 -7.21 4.84 5.51
C GLY A 46 -5.96 4.03 5.87
N THR A 47 -5.96 2.74 5.56
CA THR A 47 -4.78 1.89 5.73
C THR A 47 -3.61 2.40 4.88
N ALA A 48 -3.85 2.67 3.59
CA ALA A 48 -2.82 3.22 2.71
C ALA A 48 -2.28 4.57 3.23
N PHE A 49 -3.18 5.47 3.66
CA PHE A 49 -2.83 6.78 4.23
C PHE A 49 -1.98 6.66 5.49
N VAL A 50 -2.39 5.83 6.46
CA VAL A 50 -1.64 5.61 7.70
C VAL A 50 -0.25 5.04 7.40
N PHE A 51 -0.13 4.10 6.46
CA PHE A 51 1.18 3.58 6.07
C PHE A 51 2.05 4.62 5.38
N ALA A 52 1.47 5.56 4.63
CA ALA A 52 2.23 6.68 4.09
C ALA A 52 2.81 7.55 5.22
N LEU A 53 2.02 7.86 6.25
CA LEU A 53 2.48 8.60 7.43
C LEU A 53 3.55 7.82 8.19
N ILE A 54 3.41 6.50 8.33
CA ILE A 54 4.42 5.63 8.94
C ILE A 54 5.73 5.70 8.16
N TYR A 55 5.71 5.63 6.84
CA TYR A 55 6.95 5.70 6.05
C TYR A 55 7.62 7.08 6.14
N LEU A 56 6.84 8.16 6.16
CA LEU A 56 7.36 9.50 6.45
C LEU A 56 7.94 9.59 7.87
N TYR A 57 7.27 9.01 8.86
CA TYR A 57 7.76 8.99 10.23
C TYR A 57 9.09 8.22 10.34
N VAL A 58 9.18 7.03 9.75
CA VAL A 58 10.41 6.23 9.72
C VAL A 58 11.55 6.97 9.01
N PHE A 59 11.24 7.77 7.98
CA PHE A 59 12.24 8.60 7.31
C PHE A 59 12.89 9.61 8.28
N TYR A 60 12.11 10.23 9.18
CA TYR A 60 12.63 11.15 10.19
C TYR A 60 13.13 10.47 11.47
N VAL A 61 12.65 9.25 11.76
CA VAL A 61 12.99 8.49 12.97
C VAL A 61 13.41 7.05 12.58
N PRO A 62 14.62 6.86 12.01
CA PRO A 62 15.05 5.56 11.48
C PRO A 62 15.12 4.44 12.53
N ALA A 63 15.30 4.79 13.81
CA ALA A 63 15.30 3.83 14.92
C ALA A 63 14.00 3.02 15.04
N SER A 64 12.88 3.54 14.52
CA SER A 64 11.59 2.84 14.50
C SER A 64 11.37 1.96 13.25
N ALA A 65 12.37 1.85 12.36
CA ALA A 65 12.23 1.20 11.06
C ALA A 65 11.82 -0.27 11.16
N VAL A 66 12.51 -1.07 11.98
CA VAL A 66 12.29 -2.53 12.03
C VAL A 66 10.85 -2.88 12.37
N PRO A 67 10.26 -2.46 13.51
CA PRO A 67 8.90 -2.87 13.85
C PRO A 67 7.88 -2.35 12.82
N LEU A 68 8.01 -1.10 12.35
CA LEU A 68 7.03 -0.47 11.47
C LEU A 68 7.10 -0.97 10.02
N LEU A 69 8.30 -1.20 9.49
CA LEU A 69 8.47 -1.68 8.12
C LEU A 69 8.18 -3.17 7.98
N VAL A 70 8.35 -4.00 9.02
CA VAL A 70 7.92 -5.41 8.98
C VAL A 70 6.40 -5.51 8.75
N PHE A 71 5.59 -4.72 9.46
CA PHE A 71 4.15 -4.65 9.20
C PHE A 71 3.85 -4.12 7.80
N GLY A 72 4.57 -3.08 7.35
CA GLY A 72 4.45 -2.55 6.00
C GLY A 72 4.74 -3.59 4.91
N ILE A 73 5.80 -4.38 5.06
CA ILE A 73 6.18 -5.46 4.16
C ILE A 73 5.09 -6.53 4.13
N ALA A 74 4.63 -7.00 5.30
CA ALA A 74 3.61 -8.03 5.39
C ALA A 74 2.31 -7.62 4.66
N LEU A 75 1.85 -6.39 4.86
CA LEU A 75 0.65 -5.88 4.18
C LEU A 75 0.86 -5.68 2.67
N LYS A 76 2.04 -5.26 2.24
CA LYS A 76 2.37 -5.14 0.81
C LYS A 76 2.40 -6.50 0.12
N LEU A 77 2.97 -7.52 0.76
CA LEU A 77 2.93 -8.90 0.28
C LEU A 77 1.49 -9.44 0.25
N TRP A 78 0.70 -9.16 1.28
CA TRP A 78 -0.72 -9.52 1.29
C TRP A 78 -1.50 -8.88 0.14
N SER A 79 -1.25 -7.59 -0.15
CA SER A 79 -1.85 -6.88 -1.29
C SER A 79 -1.48 -7.54 -2.63
N PHE A 80 -0.22 -7.97 -2.79
CA PHE A 80 0.21 -8.74 -3.97
C PHE A 80 -0.51 -10.09 -4.07
N ILE A 81 -0.60 -10.85 -2.98
CA ILE A 81 -1.29 -12.15 -2.98
C ILE A 81 -2.77 -11.98 -3.30
N ALA A 82 -3.45 -11.03 -2.66
CA ALA A 82 -4.86 -10.76 -2.89
C ALA A 82 -5.13 -10.39 -4.36
N SER A 83 -4.34 -9.46 -4.91
CA SER A 83 -4.47 -9.05 -6.32
C SER A 83 -4.11 -10.18 -7.30
N LEU A 84 -3.15 -11.05 -6.98
CA LEU A 84 -2.82 -12.22 -7.79
C LEU A 84 -3.96 -13.24 -7.82
N ILE A 85 -4.61 -13.48 -6.67
CA ILE A 85 -5.81 -14.33 -6.59
C ILE A 85 -6.94 -13.70 -7.41
N SER A 86 -7.18 -12.39 -7.25
CA SER A 86 -8.17 -11.63 -8.02
C SER A 86 -7.91 -11.70 -9.53
N PHE A 87 -6.66 -11.55 -9.95
CA PHE A 87 -6.25 -11.64 -11.35
C PHE A 87 -6.50 -13.01 -11.94
N LYS A 88 -6.22 -14.08 -11.19
CA LYS A 88 -6.39 -15.46 -11.66
C LYS A 88 -7.83 -15.96 -11.63
N LYS A 89 -8.67 -15.49 -10.71
CA LYS A 89 -10.00 -16.07 -10.43
C LYS A 89 -11.19 -15.17 -10.71
N TYR A 90 -11.00 -13.85 -10.71
CA TYR A 90 -12.10 -12.87 -10.69
C TYR A 90 -11.99 -11.82 -11.80
N SER A 91 -11.26 -12.12 -12.88
CA SER A 91 -11.07 -11.23 -14.04
C SER A 91 -10.59 -9.82 -13.66
N PHE A 92 -9.75 -9.73 -12.62
CA PHE A 92 -9.21 -8.46 -12.17
C PHE A 92 -8.38 -7.81 -13.29
N PRO A 93 -8.56 -6.51 -13.60
CA PRO A 93 -7.86 -5.88 -14.71
C PRO A 93 -6.34 -5.99 -14.58
N LYS A 94 -5.66 -6.25 -15.70
CA LYS A 94 -4.19 -6.36 -15.72
C LYS A 94 -3.52 -5.08 -15.23
N GLU A 95 -4.05 -3.92 -15.60
CA GLU A 95 -3.55 -2.61 -15.18
C GLU A 95 -3.64 -2.44 -13.66
N GLU A 96 -4.76 -2.84 -13.06
CA GLU A 96 -4.94 -2.80 -11.61
C GLU A 96 -4.06 -3.83 -10.89
N PHE A 97 -3.83 -5.01 -11.47
CA PHE A 97 -2.87 -5.99 -10.95
C PHE A 97 -1.43 -5.45 -10.95
N LEU A 98 -1.02 -4.77 -12.03
CA LEU A 98 0.31 -4.17 -12.10
C LEU A 98 0.45 -3.02 -11.10
N LYS A 99 -0.55 -2.15 -11.02
CA LYS A 99 -0.56 -1.01 -10.10
C LYS A 99 -0.58 -1.50 -8.66
N VAL A 100 -1.63 -2.19 -8.22
CA VAL A 100 -1.85 -2.56 -6.82
C VAL A 100 -0.98 -3.75 -6.42
N GLY A 101 -0.91 -4.79 -7.23
CA GLY A 101 -0.20 -6.02 -6.88
C GLY A 101 1.30 -5.88 -7.03
N VAL A 102 1.76 -5.75 -8.26
CA VAL A 102 3.20 -5.72 -8.57
C VAL A 102 3.86 -4.49 -7.94
N GLY A 103 3.21 -3.33 -7.97
CA GLY A 103 3.71 -2.12 -7.29
C GLY A 103 3.98 -2.34 -5.80
N ASN A 104 3.05 -2.98 -5.07
CA ASN A 104 3.28 -3.29 -3.65
C ASN A 104 4.37 -4.34 -3.44
N LEU A 105 4.49 -5.35 -4.32
CA LEU A 105 5.58 -6.33 -4.26
C LEU A 105 6.95 -5.64 -4.41
N VAL A 106 7.10 -4.71 -5.34
CA VAL A 106 8.34 -3.96 -5.54
C VAL A 106 8.72 -3.20 -4.26
N PHE A 107 7.78 -2.47 -3.65
CA PHE A 107 8.05 -1.77 -2.40
C PHE A 107 8.34 -2.72 -1.22
N ALA A 108 7.71 -3.90 -1.17
CA ALA A 108 8.02 -4.89 -0.15
C ALA A 108 9.49 -5.34 -0.25
N ILE A 109 9.95 -5.66 -1.46
CA ILE A 109 11.35 -6.04 -1.71
C ILE A 109 12.28 -4.90 -1.35
N LEU A 110 11.96 -3.68 -1.76
CA LEU A 110 12.77 -2.50 -1.45
C LEU A 110 12.87 -2.21 0.05
N PHE A 111 11.80 -2.45 0.82
CA PHE A 111 11.83 -2.32 2.27
C PHE A 111 12.65 -3.41 2.95
N VAL A 112 12.61 -4.65 2.44
CA VAL A 112 13.52 -5.71 2.91
C VAL A 112 14.97 -5.29 2.67
N LEU A 113 15.29 -4.81 1.46
CA LEU A 113 16.63 -4.32 1.14
C LEU A 113 17.02 -3.14 2.04
N TYR A 114 16.12 -2.18 2.25
CA TYR A 114 16.33 -1.07 3.18
C TYR A 114 16.70 -1.58 4.59
N LEU A 115 15.91 -2.49 5.16
CA LEU A 115 16.17 -3.03 6.50
C LEU A 115 17.51 -3.74 6.58
N VAL A 116 17.84 -4.58 5.58
CA VAL A 116 19.13 -5.30 5.55
C VAL A 116 20.30 -4.31 5.48
N THR A 117 20.24 -3.32 4.58
CA THR A 117 21.34 -2.36 4.41
C THR A 117 21.45 -1.33 5.54
N SER A 118 20.36 -0.98 6.20
CA SER A 118 20.34 0.03 7.26
C SER A 118 20.74 -0.56 8.62
N THR A 119 20.61 -1.87 8.82
CA THR A 119 21.05 -2.56 10.04
C THR A 119 22.58 -2.51 10.19
N ASP A 120 23.31 -2.52 9.08
CA ASP A 120 24.77 -2.39 9.05
C ASP A 120 25.26 -0.98 9.44
N ILE A 121 24.40 0.04 9.31
CA ILE A 121 24.73 1.45 9.61
C ILE A 121 24.42 1.80 11.06
N ILE A 122 23.37 1.22 11.65
CA ILE A 122 22.95 1.50 13.04
C ILE A 122 23.82 0.73 14.07
N SER A 123 24.55 -0.29 13.62
CA SER A 123 25.43 -1.12 14.46
C SER A 123 26.89 -0.66 14.49
N GLN A 124 27.23 0.43 13.78
CA GLN A 124 28.53 1.14 13.85
C GLN A 124 28.41 2.42 14.66
#